data_AF-A0A365U4I0-F1
#
_entry.id   AF-A0A365U4I0-F1
#
_cell.length_a   1.000
_cell.length_b   1.000
_cell.length_c   1.000
_cell.angle_alpha   90.00
_cell.angle_beta   90.00
_cell.angle_gamma   90.00
#
_symmetry.space_group_name_H-M   'P 1'
#
loop_
_entity.id
_entity.type
_entity.pdbx_description
1 polymer ?
#
loop_
_entity_poly.entity_id
_entity_poly.type
_entity_poly.pdbx_seq_one_letter_code
_entity_poly.pdbx_strand_id
1 'polypeptide(L)'
;MMDPLYRFTPWDHVVLGEKLRGCRGAVMGLLAVAPPDSETSRIARETIAAVDRLRSEMDCHLQITRPLRRDPRRLTQHIYAGPTHFAGCLTTEEERAQDDFAGWELED
;
A
#
# COMPACT_ATOMS: atom_id res chain seq x y z
N MET A 1 14.41 -14.67 -26.47
CA MET A 1 14.90 -13.90 -25.30
C MET A 1 13.67 -13.31 -24.62
N MET A 2 13.41 -13.60 -23.34
CA MET A 2 12.26 -13.02 -22.64
C MET A 2 12.53 -11.56 -22.32
N ASP A 3 11.58 -10.69 -22.68
CA ASP A 3 11.59 -9.26 -22.37
C ASP A 3 11.73 -9.08 -20.84
N PRO A 4 12.68 -8.26 -20.35
CA PRO A 4 12.89 -7.97 -18.93
C PRO A 4 11.60 -7.62 -18.17
N LEU A 5 10.64 -6.96 -18.82
CA LEU A 5 9.33 -6.60 -18.24
C LEU A 5 8.53 -7.83 -17.76
N TYR A 6 8.71 -9.00 -18.39
CA TYR A 6 7.94 -10.21 -18.05
C TYR A 6 8.66 -11.15 -17.08
N ARG A 7 9.82 -10.75 -16.56
CA ARG A 7 10.56 -11.56 -15.56
C ARG A 7 9.91 -11.52 -14.18
N PHE A 8 9.20 -10.45 -13.87
CA PHE A 8 8.47 -10.30 -12.61
C PHE A 8 7.09 -10.95 -12.73
N THR A 9 6.90 -12.07 -12.05
CA THR A 9 5.66 -12.85 -12.15
C THR A 9 4.55 -12.25 -11.30
N PRO A 10 3.28 -12.62 -11.54
CA PRO A 10 2.18 -12.21 -10.66
C PRO A 10 2.40 -12.63 -9.20
N TRP A 11 3.03 -13.78 -8.96
CA TRP A 11 3.34 -14.23 -7.61
C TRP A 11 4.40 -13.33 -6.94
N ASP A 12 5.41 -12.91 -7.69
CA ASP A 12 6.42 -11.96 -7.19
C ASP A 12 5.76 -10.63 -6.79
N HIS A 13 4.75 -10.19 -7.55
CA HIS A 13 3.95 -9.01 -7.23
C HIS A 13 3.17 -9.18 -5.91
N VAL A 14 2.54 -10.34 -5.70
CA VAL A 14 1.84 -10.66 -4.44
C VAL A 14 2.80 -10.63 -3.25
N VAL A 15 3.92 -11.36 -3.34
CA VAL A 15 4.92 -11.45 -2.27
C VAL A 15 5.51 -10.07 -1.97
N LEU A 16 5.84 -9.29 -2.99
CA LEU A 16 6.36 -7.93 -2.80
C LEU A 16 5.31 -7.02 -2.17
N GLY A 17 4.06 -7.06 -2.64
CA GLY A 17 2.97 -6.24 -2.10
C GLY A 17 2.72 -6.51 -0.61
N GLU A 18 2.74 -7.77 -0.19
CA GLU A 18 2.63 -8.16 1.23
C GLU A 18 3.80 -7.59 2.06
N LYS A 19 5.03 -7.74 1.56
CA LYS A 19 6.23 -7.23 2.25
C LYS A 19 6.23 -5.70 2.39
N LEU A 20 5.82 -4.98 1.34
CA LEU A 20 5.72 -3.52 1.39
C LEU A 20 4.65 -3.08 2.39
N ARG A 21 3.51 -3.78 2.46
CA ARG A 21 2.45 -3.52 3.45
C ARG A 21 2.96 -3.74 4.88
N GLY A 22 3.64 -4.85 5.13
CA GLY A 22 4.24 -5.15 6.43
C GLY A 22 5.30 -4.11 6.84
N CYS A 23 6.18 -3.74 5.91
CA CYS A 23 7.19 -2.71 6.13
C CYS A 23 6.56 -1.36 6.48
N ARG A 24 5.60 -0.89 5.69
CA ARG A 24 4.88 0.35 5.96
C ARG A 24 4.19 0.34 7.33
N GLY A 25 3.52 -0.76 7.68
CA GLY A 25 2.89 -0.92 8.99
C GLY A 25 3.88 -0.85 10.15
N ALA A 26 5.03 -1.52 10.04
CA ALA A 26 6.09 -1.48 11.06
C ALA A 26 6.67 -0.07 11.23
N VAL A 27 6.92 0.65 10.13
CA VAL A 27 7.44 2.02 10.17
C VAL A 27 6.40 3.01 10.73
N MET A 28 5.12 2.82 10.41
CA MET A 28 4.03 3.59 11.05
C MET A 28 3.95 3.34 12.56
N GLY A 29 4.12 2.09 13.00
CA GLY A 29 4.22 1.76 14.42
C GLY A 29 5.38 2.48 15.11
N LEU A 30 6.54 2.57 14.44
CA LEU A 30 7.67 3.36 14.93
C LEU A 30 7.35 4.85 15.01
N LEU A 31 6.70 5.42 13.98
CA LEU A 31 6.31 6.83 13.94
C LEU A 31 5.33 7.19 15.07
N ALA A 32 4.44 6.26 15.44
CA ALA A 32 3.45 6.46 16.51
C ALA A 32 4.08 6.62 17.91
N VAL A 33 5.29 6.07 18.13
CA VAL A 33 5.98 6.10 19.43
C VAL A 33 7.22 6.99 19.45
N ALA A 34 7.72 7.41 18.29
CA ALA A 34 8.91 8.24 18.19
C ALA A 34 8.62 9.69 18.64
N PRO A 35 9.56 10.37 19.33
CA PRO A 35 9.38 11.78 19.66
C PRO A 35 9.17 12.61 18.38
N PRO A 36 8.24 13.58 18.41
CA PRO A 36 8.06 14.50 17.29
C PRO A 36 9.38 15.23 17.00
N ASP A 37 9.66 15.45 15.72
CA ASP A 37 10.87 16.12 15.21
C ASP A 37 12.21 15.44 15.52
N SER A 38 12.20 14.23 16.08
CA SER A 38 13.41 13.42 16.20
C SER A 38 13.91 12.96 14.82
N GLU A 39 15.21 12.70 14.74
CA GLU A 39 15.83 12.11 13.54
C GLU A 39 15.16 10.78 13.15
N THR A 40 14.74 9.98 14.14
CA THR A 40 13.96 8.76 13.93
C THR A 40 12.62 9.04 13.25
N SER A 41 11.89 10.07 13.70
CA SER A 41 10.62 10.49 13.07
C SER A 41 10.82 10.98 11.63
N ARG A 42 11.92 11.69 11.35
CA ARG A 42 12.27 12.13 9.99
C ARG A 42 12.54 10.94 9.08
N ILE A 43 13.42 10.02 9.50
CA ILE A 43 13.76 8.80 8.76
C ILE A 43 12.51 7.94 8.52
N ALA A 44 11.64 7.80 9.51
CA ALA A 44 10.41 7.02 9.38
C ALA A 44 9.47 7.60 8.31
N ARG A 45 9.30 8.94 8.27
CA ARG A 45 8.49 9.61 7.23
C ARG A 45 9.09 9.43 5.83
N GLU A 46 10.39 9.60 5.69
CA GLU A 46 11.10 9.39 4.41
C GLU A 46 10.99 7.94 3.94
N THR A 47 11.08 6.99 4.87
CA THR A 47 10.93 5.56 4.58
C THR A 47 9.51 5.22 4.11
N ILE A 48 8.47 5.73 4.77
CA ILE A 48 7.08 5.55 4.33
C ILE A 48 6.89 6.09 2.92
N ALA A 49 7.40 7.31 2.64
CA ALA A 49 7.29 7.91 1.31
C ALA A 49 8.00 7.07 0.23
N ALA A 50 9.18 6.53 0.53
CA ALA A 50 9.91 5.65 -0.40
C ALA A 50 9.15 4.34 -0.66
N VAL A 51 8.57 3.73 0.38
CA VAL A 51 7.75 2.51 0.26
C VAL A 51 6.49 2.77 -0.57
N ASP A 52 5.81 3.88 -0.33
CA ASP A 52 4.59 4.26 -1.07
C ASP A 52 4.90 4.56 -2.56
N ARG A 53 6.07 5.14 -2.85
CA ARG A 53 6.54 5.34 -4.23
C ARG A 53 6.82 4.02 -4.93
N LEU A 54 7.55 3.11 -4.28
CA LEU A 54 7.84 1.78 -4.84
C LEU A 54 6.55 0.98 -5.07
N ARG A 55 5.60 1.06 -4.14
CA ARG A 55 4.27 0.45 -4.29
C ARG A 55 3.57 0.95 -5.55
N SER A 56 3.60 2.25 -5.81
CA SER A 56 2.97 2.88 -6.98
C SER A 56 3.66 2.47 -8.29
N GLU A 57 4.99 2.43 -8.32
CA GLU A 57 5.74 1.99 -9.50
C GLU A 57 5.48 0.53 -9.85
N MET A 58 5.37 -0.34 -8.84
CA MET A 58 5.08 -1.76 -9.05
C MET A 58 3.64 -2.04 -9.44
N ASP A 59 2.69 -1.20 -9.03
CA ASP A 59 1.32 -1.25 -9.54
C ASP A 59 1.27 -0.92 -11.03
N CYS A 60 1.94 0.15 -11.46
CA CYS A 60 2.10 0.49 -12.87
C CYS A 60 2.73 -0.67 -13.66
N HIS A 61 3.80 -1.28 -13.13
CA HIS A 61 4.44 -2.45 -13.75
C HIS A 61 3.47 -3.63 -13.92
N LEU A 62 2.67 -3.92 -12.89
CA LEU A 62 1.67 -4.99 -12.93
C LEU A 62 0.62 -4.74 -14.01
N GLN A 63 0.12 -3.51 -14.13
CA GLN A 63 -0.87 -3.14 -15.15
C GLN A 63 -0.31 -3.24 -16.58
N ILE A 64 0.95 -2.85 -16.79
CA ILE A 64 1.63 -2.95 -18.09
C ILE A 64 1.81 -4.41 -18.51
N THR A 65 2.24 -5.27 -17.58
CA THR A 65 2.54 -6.68 -17.89
C THR A 65 1.30 -7.57 -17.91
N ARG A 66 0.22 -7.16 -17.26
CA ARG A 66 -1.04 -7.91 -17.15
C ARG A 66 -2.24 -6.98 -17.39
N PRO A 67 -2.62 -6.75 -18.65
CA PRO A 67 -3.80 -5.96 -18.96
C PRO A 67 -5.07 -6.61 -18.37
N LEU A 68 -5.97 -5.78 -17.83
CA LEU A 68 -7.22 -6.14 -17.12
C LEU A 68 -8.09 -7.22 -17.81
N ARG A 69 -8.01 -7.34 -19.15
CA ARG A 69 -8.70 -8.41 -19.89
C ARG A 69 -8.27 -9.83 -19.49
N ARG A 70 -7.08 -9.98 -18.89
CA ARG A 70 -6.55 -11.25 -18.37
C ARG A 70 -6.76 -11.43 -16.86
N ASP A 71 -7.47 -10.50 -16.21
CA ASP A 71 -7.77 -10.52 -14.77
C ASP A 71 -9.29 -10.31 -14.54
N PRO A 72 -10.12 -11.32 -14.86
CA PRO A 72 -11.59 -11.21 -14.76
C PRO A 72 -12.07 -11.00 -13.32
N ARG A 73 -11.24 -11.35 -12.33
CA ARG A 73 -11.54 -11.20 -10.90
C ARG A 73 -10.95 -9.93 -10.30
N ARG A 74 -10.29 -9.08 -11.10
CA ARG A 74 -9.70 -7.81 -10.66
C ARG A 74 -8.71 -7.98 -9.49
N LEU A 75 -8.07 -9.14 -9.38
CA LEU A 75 -7.17 -9.48 -8.27
C LEU A 75 -5.91 -8.60 -8.25
N THR A 76 -5.47 -8.13 -9.41
CA THR A 76 -4.30 -7.26 -9.55
C THR A 76 -4.46 -5.94 -8.79
N GLN A 77 -5.70 -5.45 -8.67
CA GLN A 77 -6.06 -4.23 -7.96
C GLN A 77 -5.78 -4.35 -6.45
N HIS A 78 -5.85 -5.56 -5.89
CA HIS A 78 -5.69 -5.78 -4.45
C HIS A 78 -4.24 -6.01 -4.01
N ILE A 79 -3.31 -6.17 -4.96
CA ILE A 79 -1.91 -6.46 -4.66
C ILE A 79 -1.23 -5.23 -4.07
N TYR A 80 -1.24 -4.12 -4.81
CA TYR A 80 -0.60 -2.87 -4.38
C TYR A 80 -1.58 -1.80 -3.94
N ALA A 81 -2.80 -1.72 -4.49
CA ALA A 81 -3.73 -0.66 -4.09
C ALA A 81 -4.23 -0.82 -2.64
N GLY A 82 -4.22 -2.05 -2.11
CA GLY A 82 -4.86 -2.38 -0.83
C GLY A 82 -6.38 -2.16 -0.89
N PRO A 83 -7.13 -2.61 0.13
CA PRO A 83 -8.58 -2.34 0.21
C PRO A 83 -8.92 -0.86 0.44
N THR A 84 -7.93 -0.02 0.80
CA THR A 84 -8.18 1.36 1.23
C THR A 84 -7.01 2.26 0.83
N HIS A 85 -7.32 3.34 0.12
CA HIS A 85 -6.37 4.38 -0.26
C HIS A 85 -6.13 5.31 0.93
N PHE A 86 -5.26 4.92 1.87
CA PHE A 86 -4.83 5.83 2.94
C PHE A 86 -3.83 6.84 2.40
N ALA A 87 -4.34 7.88 1.73
CA ALA A 87 -3.66 9.16 1.72
C ALA A 87 -3.55 9.59 3.19
N GLY A 88 -2.33 9.76 3.69
CA GLY A 88 -2.09 10.03 5.10
C GLY A 88 -2.88 11.25 5.57
N CYS A 89 -3.99 11.01 6.26
CA CYS A 89 -4.74 12.03 6.97
C CYS A 89 -4.59 11.72 8.45
N LEU A 90 -4.01 12.67 9.17
CA LEU A 90 -3.86 12.66 10.62
C LEU A 90 -5.22 12.98 11.26
N THR A 91 -6.27 12.22 10.96
CA THR A 91 -7.62 12.55 11.41
C THR A 91 -7.87 12.12 12.85
N THR A 92 -8.49 13.03 13.60
CA THR A 92 -8.91 12.87 14.99
C THR A 92 -10.13 11.96 15.10
N GLU A 93 -10.53 11.60 16.33
CA GLU A 93 -11.67 10.70 16.58
C GLU A 93 -13.01 11.27 16.07
N GLU A 94 -13.17 12.59 16.08
CA GLU A 94 -14.39 13.28 15.60
C GLU A 94 -14.47 13.29 14.06
N GLU A 95 -13.34 13.32 13.36
CA GLU A 95 -13.28 13.23 11.89
C GLU A 95 -13.54 11.80 11.39
N ARG A 96 -13.26 10.78 12.20
CA ARG A 96 -13.65 9.38 11.93
C ARG A 96 -15.15 9.15 12.02
N ALA A 97 -15.87 9.94 12.83
CA ALA A 97 -17.33 9.84 12.95
C ALA A 97 -18.08 10.41 11.72
N GLN A 98 -17.39 11.17 10.87
CA GLN A 98 -17.93 11.72 9.62
C GLN A 98 -17.38 10.99 8.38
N ASP A 99 -16.60 9.93 8.58
CA ASP A 99 -16.11 9.07 7.51
C ASP A 99 -17.23 8.15 7.04
N ASP A 100 -17.64 8.29 5.78
CA ASP A 100 -18.65 7.45 5.11
C ASP A 100 -18.30 5.95 5.09
N PHE A 101 -17.09 5.57 5.54
CA PHE A 101 -16.68 4.18 5.76
C PHE A 101 -17.03 3.61 7.16
N ALA A 102 -17.46 4.41 8.15
CA ALA A 102 -17.72 3.95 9.52
C ALA A 102 -19.07 3.21 9.71
N GLY A 103 -19.74 2.81 8.63
CA GLY A 103 -21.10 2.25 8.64
C GLY A 103 -21.26 0.83 8.08
N TRP A 104 -20.22 0.00 8.06
CA TRP A 104 -20.33 -1.37 7.55
C TRP A 104 -20.29 -2.37 8.71
N GLU A 105 -21.47 -2.78 9.18
CA GLU A 105 -21.62 -4.06 9.89
C GLU A 105 -21.38 -5.19 8.88
N LEU A 106 -20.49 -6.12 9.23
CA LEU A 106 -20.30 -7.36 8.49
C LEU A 106 -21.47 -8.30 8.82
N GLU A 107 -22.27 -8.67 7.82
CA GLU A 107 -23.16 -9.84 7.93
C GLU A 107 -22.32 -11.12 7.83
N ASP A 108 -22.65 -12.10 8.68
CA ASP A 108 -21.94 -13.39 8.89
C ASP A 108 -21.75 -14.25 7.62
#